data_AF-A0A7R9LYK7-F1
#
_entry.id   AF-A0A7R9LYK7-F1
#
_cell.length_a   1.000
_cell.length_b   1.000
_cell.length_c   1.000
_cell.angle_alpha   90.00
_cell.angle_beta   90.00
_cell.angle_gamma   90.00
#
_symmetry.space_group_name_H-M   'P 1'
#
loop_
_entity.id
_entity.type
_entity.pdbx_description
1 polymer ?
#
loop_
_entity_poly.entity_id
_entity_poly.type
_entity_poly.pdbx_seq_one_letter_code
_entity_poly.pdbx_strand_id
1 'polypeptide(L)'
;MLNFNNTLPLICWQFVMVQIAENTRVVDPVLSFARQNTIYFFQASFKNSSQILFTPLMQISVGYVIQSIIWLNSRTIVTIDETEKMHVLDVKSEEEL
;
A
#
# COMPACT_ATOMS: atom_id res chain seq x y z
N MET A 1 9.12 -8.23 20.40
CA MET A 1 8.65 -8.98 19.22
C MET A 1 7.23 -8.50 18.96
N LEU A 2 6.96 -7.78 17.86
CA LEU A 2 5.62 -7.23 17.59
C LEU A 2 4.66 -8.38 17.30
N ASN A 3 3.58 -8.47 18.07
CA ASN A 3 2.61 -9.57 17.99
C ASN A 3 1.65 -9.30 16.82
N PHE A 4 2.05 -9.65 15.60
CA PHE A 4 1.28 -9.37 14.38
C PHE A 4 -0.06 -10.14 14.33
N ASN A 5 -0.31 -11.11 15.20
CA ASN A 5 -1.42 -12.07 15.07
C ASN A 5 -2.84 -11.55 15.37
N ASN A 6 -3.02 -10.28 15.76
CA ASN A 6 -4.33 -9.77 16.18
C ASN A 6 -5.23 -9.22 15.05
N THR A 7 -4.74 -9.15 13.81
CA THR A 7 -5.53 -8.68 12.66
C THR A 7 -5.22 -9.52 11.41
N LEU A 8 -6.20 -9.58 10.51
CA LEU A 8 -6.03 -10.22 9.21
C LEU A 8 -5.00 -9.45 8.37
N PRO A 9 -4.15 -10.15 7.60
CA PRO A 9 -3.38 -9.50 6.55
C PRO A 9 -4.33 -9.01 5.46
N LEU A 10 -4.17 -7.77 5.05
CA LEU A 10 -4.95 -7.14 3.98
C LEU A 10 -4.05 -6.87 2.79
N ILE A 11 -4.56 -7.08 1.59
CA ILE A 11 -3.81 -6.90 0.35
C ILE A 11 -4.69 -6.18 -0.67
N CYS A 12 -4.11 -5.19 -1.34
CA CYS A 12 -4.67 -4.62 -2.56
C CYS A 12 -3.52 -4.24 -3.51
N TRP A 13 -3.83 -3.90 -4.75
CA TRP A 13 -2.80 -3.51 -5.72
C TRP A 13 -3.36 -2.52 -6.73
N GLN A 14 -2.45 -1.78 -7.39
CA GLN A 14 -2.80 -0.84 -8.45
C GLN A 14 -1.59 -0.56 -9.35
N PHE A 15 -1.81 -0.24 -10.63
CA PHE A 15 -0.77 0.35 -11.46
C PHE A 15 -0.58 1.82 -11.10
N VAL A 16 0.64 2.19 -10.67
CA VAL A 16 0.96 3.56 -10.27
C VAL A 16 2.20 4.06 -10.99
N MET A 17 2.32 5.38 -11.06
CA MET A 17 3.49 6.03 -11.62
C MET A 17 4.61 6.01 -10.59
N VAL A 18 5.62 5.16 -10.78
CA VAL A 18 6.80 5.05 -9.93
C VAL A 18 7.94 5.88 -10.53
N GLN A 19 8.59 6.70 -9.71
CA GLN A 19 9.76 7.47 -10.12
C GLN A 19 11.02 6.68 -9.81
N ILE A 20 11.72 6.20 -10.85
CA ILE A 20 12.95 5.41 -10.71
C ILE A 20 14.19 6.32 -10.69
N ALA A 21 14.13 7.44 -11.41
CA ALA A 21 15.18 8.45 -11.47
C ALA A 21 14.57 9.84 -11.71
N GLU A 22 15.36 10.91 -11.62
CA GLU A 22 14.87 12.30 -11.69
C GLU A 22 13.96 12.58 -12.90
N ASN A 23 14.16 11.91 -14.04
CA ASN A 23 13.35 12.07 -15.25
C ASN A 23 12.75 10.76 -15.80
N THR A 24 12.83 9.66 -15.05
CA THR A 24 12.30 8.37 -15.50
C THR A 24 11.13 7.97 -14.61
N ARG A 25 9.94 7.99 -15.21
CA ARG A 25 8.72 7.47 -14.60
C ARG A 25 8.25 6.28 -15.38
N VAL A 26 7.90 5.23 -14.66
CA VAL A 26 7.31 4.01 -15.24
C VAL A 26 5.98 3.75 -14.57
N VAL A 27 5.10 3.08 -15.30
CA VAL A 27 3.84 2.58 -14.74
C VAL A 27 4.09 1.14 -14.32
N ASP A 28 4.18 0.92 -13.02
CA ASP A 28 4.43 -0.40 -12.45
C ASP A 28 3.33 -0.80 -11.48
N PRO A 29 3.06 -2.12 -11.34
CA PRO A 29 2.12 -2.60 -10.35
C PRO A 29 2.73 -2.42 -8.96
N VAL A 30 1.98 -1.77 -8.07
CA VAL A 30 2.32 -1.66 -6.65
C VAL A 30 1.38 -2.52 -5.84
N LEU A 31 1.97 -3.45 -5.08
CA LEU A 31 1.31 -4.25 -4.07
C LEU A 31 1.29 -3.46 -2.76
N SER A 32 0.11 -3.31 -2.19
CA SER A 32 -0.08 -2.80 -0.83
C SER A 32 -0.43 -3.95 0.09
N PHE A 33 0.33 -4.11 1.16
CA PHE A 33 0.09 -5.08 2.23
C PHE A 33 -0.17 -4.30 3.52
N ALA A 34 -1.32 -4.49 4.15
CA ALA A 34 -1.63 -3.83 5.41
C ALA A 34 -1.88 -4.83 6.53
N ARG A 35 -1.47 -4.47 7.74
CA ARG A 35 -1.75 -5.23 8.95
C ARG A 35 -1.73 -4.29 10.15
N GLN A 36 -2.65 -4.51 11.09
CA GLN A 36 -2.88 -3.60 12.22
C GLN A 36 -3.12 -2.18 11.71
N ASN A 37 -2.19 -1.25 11.96
CA ASN A 37 -2.30 0.15 11.59
C ASN A 37 -1.22 0.58 10.58
N THR A 38 -0.55 -0.37 9.92
CA THR A 38 0.52 -0.06 8.96
C THR A 38 0.22 -0.63 7.59
N ILE A 39 0.43 0.18 6.56
CA ILE A 39 0.35 -0.18 5.14
C ILE A 39 1.76 -0.14 4.57
N TYR A 40 2.20 -1.25 3.98
CA TYR A 40 3.47 -1.40 3.30
C TYR A 40 3.25 -1.41 1.78
N PHE A 41 4.10 -0.70 1.04
CA PHE A 41 4.01 -0.60 -0.41
C PHE A 41 5.23 -1.23 -1.06
N PHE A 42 4.99 -2.09 -2.06
CA PHE A 42 6.03 -2.78 -2.81
C PHE A 42 5.78 -2.64 -4.31
N GLN A 43 6.80 -2.23 -5.05
CA GLN A 43 6.80 -2.36 -6.51
C GLN A 43 6.94 -3.83 -6.86
N ALA A 44 5.99 -4.37 -7.62
CA ALA A 44 6.05 -5.71 -8.17
C ALA A 44 6.70 -5.66 -9.56
N SER A 45 7.72 -6.47 -9.79
CA SER A 45 8.43 -6.55 -11.07
C SER A 45 8.84 -7.97 -11.37
N PHE A 46 9.14 -8.28 -12.64
CA PHE A 46 9.71 -9.57 -13.01
C PHE A 46 11.24 -9.47 -13.04
N LYS A 47 11.92 -10.35 -12.28
CA LYS A 47 13.37 -10.56 -12.48
C LYS A 47 13.65 -11.32 -13.77
N ASN A 48 12.77 -12.27 -14.06
CA ASN A 48 12.73 -13.13 -15.24
C ASN A 48 11.29 -13.64 -15.41
N SER A 49 11.02 -14.43 -16.45
CA SER A 49 9.67 -14.92 -16.77
C SER A 49 8.98 -15.76 -15.67
N SER A 50 9.72 -16.24 -14.66
CA SER A 50 9.21 -17.10 -13.60
C SER A 50 9.26 -16.51 -12.19
N GLN A 51 9.92 -15.35 -12.01
CA GLN A 51 10.19 -14.81 -10.69
C GLN A 51 9.70 -13.37 -10.58
N ILE A 52 8.74 -13.17 -9.68
CA ILE A 52 8.27 -11.86 -9.25
C ILE A 52 9.14 -11.38 -8.08
N LEU A 53 9.58 -10.14 -8.14
CA LEU A 53 10.26 -9.41 -7.08
C LEU A 53 9.33 -8.34 -6.52
N PHE A 54 9.35 -8.19 -5.20
CA PHE A 54 8.68 -7.11 -4.49
C PHE A 54 9.74 -6.18 -3.90
N THR A 55 9.96 -5.04 -4.53
CA THR A 55 10.89 -4.02 -4.06
C THR A 55 10.16 -3.07 -3.12
N PRO A 56 10.57 -2.91 -1.84
CA PRO A 56 9.93 -1.97 -0.92
C PRO A 56 10.01 -0.54 -1.45
N LEU A 57 8.91 0.20 -1.36
CA LEU A 57 8.83 1.62 -1.73
C LEU A 57 8.76 2.50 -0.49
N MET A 58 7.72 2.31 0.32
CA MET A 58 7.43 3.11 1.52
C MET A 58 6.45 2.38 2.44
N GLN A 59 6.16 2.96 3.59
CA GLN A 59 5.10 2.53 4.48
C GLN A 59 4.35 3.74 5.05
N ILE A 60 3.07 3.57 5.35
CA ILE A 60 2.24 4.56 6.04
C ILE A 60 1.70 3.92 7.32
N SER A 61 1.80 4.64 8.44
CA SER A 61 1.18 4.25 9.71
C SER A 61 0.02 5.18 10.03
N VAL A 62 -1.14 4.61 10.31
CA VAL A 62 -2.36 5.34 10.67
C VAL A 62 -2.68 5.20 12.15
N GLY A 63 -3.59 6.03 12.65
CA GLY A 63 -3.99 6.07 14.06
C GLY A 63 -5.02 5.02 14.49
N TYR A 64 -5.41 4.11 13.60
CA TYR A 64 -6.51 3.15 13.79
C TYR A 64 -6.15 1.76 13.26
N VAL A 65 -6.90 0.74 13.69
CA VAL A 65 -6.77 -0.62 13.15
C VAL A 65 -7.50 -0.74 11.83
N ILE A 66 -6.79 -1.15 10.78
CA ILE A 66 -7.31 -1.30 9.42
C ILE A 66 -8.01 -2.66 9.30
N GLN A 67 -9.27 -2.66 8.85
CA GLN A 67 -10.08 -3.84 8.57
C GLN A 67 -10.26 -4.11 7.07
N SER A 68 -10.20 -3.07 6.24
CA SER A 68 -10.27 -3.18 4.78
C SER A 68 -9.38 -2.13 4.12
N ILE A 69 -8.91 -2.42 2.90
CA ILE A 69 -8.09 -1.52 2.10
C ILE A 69 -8.40 -1.69 0.60
N ILE A 70 -8.52 -0.58 -0.13
CA ILE A 70 -8.67 -0.59 -1.59
C ILE A 70 -8.04 0.67 -2.21
N TRP A 71 -7.40 0.51 -3.37
CA TRP A 71 -6.99 1.65 -4.19
C TRP A 71 -8.21 2.22 -4.92
N LEU A 72 -8.44 3.54 -4.83
CA LEU A 72 -9.45 4.21 -5.65
C LEU A 72 -8.91 4.62 -7.01
N ASN A 73 -7.63 4.99 -7.06
CA ASN A 73 -6.91 5.39 -8.27
C ASN A 73 -5.40 5.20 -8.02
N SER A 74 -4.54 5.76 -8.87
CA SER A 74 -3.08 5.60 -8.76
C SER A 74 -2.41 6.41 -7.63
N ARG A 75 -3.20 7.11 -6.81
CA ARG A 75 -2.70 8.06 -5.79
C ARG A 75 -3.41 7.94 -4.45
N THR A 76 -4.69 7.53 -4.42
CA THR A 76 -5.46 7.45 -3.18
C THR A 76 -5.88 6.04 -2.82
N ILE A 77 -5.82 5.74 -1.53
CA ILE A 77 -6.30 4.51 -0.92
C ILE A 77 -7.47 4.83 0.00
N VAL A 78 -8.43 3.93 0.08
CA VAL A 78 -9.46 3.91 1.12
C VAL A 78 -9.15 2.79 2.10
N THR A 79 -9.28 3.09 3.39
CA THR A 79 -9.29 2.11 4.48
C THR A 79 -10.61 2.20 5.24
N ILE A 80 -10.99 1.08 5.87
CA ILE A 80 -12.10 1.04 6.83
C ILE A 80 -11.55 0.58 8.17
N ASP A 81 -11.92 1.26 9.25
CA ASP A 81 -11.51 0.91 10.61
C ASP A 81 -12.47 -0.06 11.31
N GLU A 82 -12.16 -0.42 12.56
CA GLU A 82 -12.98 -1.31 13.41
C GLU A 82 -14.33 -0.72 13.84
N THR A 83 -14.56 0.57 13.62
CA THR A 83 -15.84 1.27 13.85
C THR A 83 -16.66 1.45 12.57
N GLU A 84 -16.25 0.79 11.48
CA GLU A 84 -16.82 0.92 10.13
C GLU A 84 -16.66 2.34 9.54
N LYS A 85 -15.74 3.14 10.09
CA LYS A 85 -15.42 4.46 9.55
C LYS A 85 -14.49 4.32 8.35
N MET A 86 -14.84 5.02 7.28
CA MET A 86 -14.03 5.12 6.07
C MET A 86 -13.02 6.26 6.20
N HIS A 87 -11.78 6.01 5.77
CA HIS A 87 -10.72 7.00 5.68
C HIS A 87 -10.14 7.00 4.27
N VAL A 88 -9.78 8.18 3.74
CA VAL A 88 -9.15 8.34 2.43
C VAL A 88 -7.73 8.83 2.66
N LEU A 89 -6.74 8.14 2.11
CA LEU A 89 -5.32 8.47 2.25
C LEU A 89 -4.75 8.88 0.89
N ASP A 90 -4.05 10.01 0.83
CA ASP A 90 -3.16 10.33 -0.29
C ASP A 90 -1.81 9.65 -0.04
N VAL A 91 -1.46 8.69 -0.90
CA VAL A 91 -0.24 7.87 -0.71
C VAL A 91 1.02 8.70 -0.90
N LYS A 92 0.97 9.79 -1.67
CA LYS A 92 2.15 10.60 -1.97
C LYS A 92 2.49 11.57 -0.84
N SER A 93 1.48 12.22 -0.23
CA SER A 93 1.70 13.11 0.92
C SER A 93 1.65 12.39 2.26
N GLU A 94 1.17 11.13 2.29
CA GLU A 94 0.94 10.36 3.51
C GLU A 94 -0.13 10.98 4.44
N GLU A 95 -1.02 11.79 3.86
CA GLU A 95 -2.06 12.51 4.60
C GLU A 95 -3.44 11.87 4.40
N GLU A 96 -4.27 11.93 5.45
CA GLU A 96 -5.70 11.62 5.37
C GLU A 96 -6.48 12.83 4.82
N LEU A 97 -7.40 12.58 3.88
CA LEU A 97 -8.20 13.58 3.15
C LEU A 97 -9.62 13.72 3.70
#